data_AF-A0A382SNE9-F1
#
_entry.id   AF-A0A382SNE9-F1
#
_cell.length_a   1.000
_cell.length_b   1.000
_cell.length_c   1.000
_cell.angle_alpha   90.00
_cell.angle_beta   90.00
_cell.angle_gamma   90.00
#
_symmetry.space_group_name_H-M   'P 1'
#
loop_
_entity.id
_entity.type
_entity.pdbx_description
1 polymer ?
#
loop_
_entity_poly.entity_id
_entity_poly.type
_entity_poly.pdbx_seq_one_letter_code
_entity_poly.pdbx_strand_id
1 'polypeptide(L)' 'MLNILLYQPLIPHNTGNIIRLCANIGASLHLIEP' A
#
# COMPACT_ATOMS: atom_id res chain seq x y z
N MET A 1 -5.76 -11.90 7.69
CA MET A 1 -5.37 -11.10 6.50
C MET A 1 -4.08 -10.36 6.80
N LEU A 2 -3.17 -10.30 5.84
CA LEU A 2 -1.93 -9.52 5.93
C LEU A 2 -2.27 -8.02 5.80
N ASN A 3 -1.65 -7.18 6.63
CA ASN A 3 -1.80 -5.73 6.57
C ASN A 3 -0.47 -5.09 6.17
N ILE A 4 -0.51 -4.20 5.18
CA ILE A 4 0.64 -3.41 4.72
C ILE A 4 0.35 -1.95 5.05
N LEU A 5 1.28 -1.29 5.73
CA LEU A 5 1.16 0.11 6.13
C LEU A 5 2.23 0.93 5.39
N LEU A 6 1.81 1.93 4.62
CA LEU A 6 2.70 2.89 3.98
C LEU A 6 2.70 4.19 4.76
N TYR A 7 3.79 4.45 5.48
CA TYR A 7 3.99 5.70 6.20
C TYR A 7 4.54 6.77 5.26
N GLN A 8 3.78 7.85 5.11
CA GLN A 8 4.13 9.05 4.32
C GLN A 8 4.70 8.72 2.93
N PRO A 9 3.94 8.03 2.06
CA PRO A 9 4.45 7.64 0.75
C PRO A 9 4.69 8.86 -0.14
N LEU A 10 5.94 9.06 -0.57
CA LEU A 10 6.35 10.23 -1.39
C LEU A 10 6.31 9.99 -2.91
N ILE A 11 6.40 8.72 -3.34
CA ILE A 11 6.53 8.35 -4.76
C ILE A 11 5.24 7.69 -5.24
N PRO A 12 4.38 8.37 -6.03
CA PRO A 12 3.06 7.85 -6.42
C PRO A 12 3.10 6.49 -7.13
N HIS A 13 4.10 6.28 -7.98
CA HIS A 13 4.26 5.02 -8.71
C HIS A 13 4.49 3.82 -7.78
N ASN A 14 5.20 4.00 -6.66
CA ASN A 14 5.42 2.93 -5.70
C ASN A 14 4.11 2.57 -4.99
N THR A 15 3.33 3.57 -4.57
CA THR A 15 1.99 3.37 -3.98
C THR A 15 1.08 2.60 -4.95
N GLY A 16 1.06 2.98 -6.23
CA GLY A 16 0.28 2.28 -7.26
C GLY A 16 0.66 0.81 -7.43
N ASN A 17 1.96 0.49 -7.43
CA ASN A 17 2.42 -0.89 -7.50
C ASN A 17 2.05 -1.70 -6.25
N ILE A 18 2.12 -1.08 -5.07
CA ILE A 18 1.75 -1.72 -3.81
C ILE A 18 0.24 -1.95 -3.71
N ILE A 19 -0.58 -1.01 -4.18
CA ILE A 19 -2.04 -1.19 -4.31
C ILE A 19 -2.34 -2.45 -5.14
N ARG A 20 -1.69 -2.60 -6.30
CA ARG A 20 -1.89 -3.76 -7.17
C ARG A 20 -1.41 -5.06 -6.53
N LEU A 21 -0.28 -5.04 -5.82
CA LEU A 21 0.19 -6.18 -5.05
C LEU A 21 -0.85 -6.62 -4.01
N CYS A 22 -1.36 -5.68 -3.21
CA CYS A 22 -2.35 -5.95 -2.17
C CYS A 22 -3.62 -6.59 -2.73
N ALA A 23 -4.13 -6.08 -3.86
CA ALA A 23 -5.28 -6.66 -4.55
C ALA A 23 -5.02 -8.10 -5.01
N ASN A 24 -3.83 -8.39 -5.54
CA ASN A 24 -3.49 -9.72 -6.08
C ASN A 24 -3.32 -10.79 -5.00
N ILE A 25 -2.90 -10.43 -3.79
CA ILE A 25 -2.61 -11.39 -2.71
C ILE A 25 -3.65 -11.38 -1.58
N GLY A 26 -4.69 -10.54 -1.69
CA GLY A 26 -5.71 -10.39 -0.64
C GLY A 26 -5.18 -9.73 0.64
N ALA A 27 -4.22 -8.81 0.52
CA ALA A 27 -3.72 -8.01 1.65
C ALA A 27 -4.47 -6.67 1.76
N SER A 28 -4.64 -6.18 2.98
CA SER A 28 -5.17 -4.83 3.24
C SER A 28 -4.04 -3.82 3.18
N LEU A 29 -4.25 -2.73 2.45
CA LEU A 29 -3.33 -1.59 2.39
C LEU A 29 -3.85 -0.42 3.23
N HIS A 30 -2.99 0.14 4.07
CA HIS A 30 -3.26 1.34 4.85
C HIS A 30 -2.24 2.41 4.48
N LEU A 31 -2.72 3.61 4.13
CA LEU A 31 -1.87 4.78 3.93
C LEU A 31 -1.90 5.60 5.21
N ILE A 32 -0.73 5.93 5.75
CA ILE A 32 -0.58 6.81 6.91
C ILE A 32 -0.01 8.12 6.38
N GLU A 33 -0.84 9.15 6.38
CA GLU A 33 -0.43 10.52 6.04
C GLU A 33 0.34 11.17 7.21
N PRO A 34 1.05 12.29 7.00
CA PRO A 34 1.49 13.16 8.10
C PRO A 34 0.35 13.63 8.99
#